data_AF-A0A3D2WW94-F1
#
_entry.id   AF-A0A3D2WW94-F1
#
_cell.length_a   1.000
_cell.length_b   1.000
_cell.length_c   1.000
_cell.angle_alpha   90.00
_cell.angle_beta   90.00
_cell.angle_gamma   90.00
#
_symmetry.space_group_name_H-M   'P 1'
#
loop_
_entity.id
_entity.type
_entity.pdbx_description
1 polymer ?
#
loop_
_entity_poly.entity_id
_entity_poly.type
_entity_poly.pdbx_seq_one_letter_code
_entity_poly.pdbx_strand_id
1 'polypeptide(L)'
;MKKESKQLIKPGVKQEIKSWALIILIALGIKQTIIASYHVPTGSMENTIMTGDFLFGNNFIYGSRTPDWIGIPYTRIGVHIPWFRLPSLKKPAQGDIVIFKYPVDPYVHYVKRCVAASGQTIEVVNKE
;
A
#
# COMPACT_ATOMS: atom_id res chain seq x y z
N MET A 1 22.21 0.28 -51.93
CA MET A 1 22.80 0.56 -50.60
C MET A 1 21.84 0.06 -49.54
N LYS A 2 22.31 -0.85 -48.66
CA LYS A 2 21.60 -1.70 -47.69
C LYS A 2 20.33 -1.10 -47.07
N LYS A 3 19.15 -1.68 -47.38
CA LYS A 3 18.00 -1.65 -46.46
C LYS A 3 18.28 -2.69 -45.38
N GLU A 4 18.78 -2.25 -44.22
CA GLU A 4 18.75 -3.06 -43.01
C GLU A 4 17.28 -3.22 -42.57
N SER A 5 16.61 -4.19 -43.18
CA SER A 5 15.44 -4.80 -42.58
C SER A 5 15.95 -5.56 -41.35
N LYS A 6 15.98 -4.87 -40.20
CA LYS A 6 16.07 -5.55 -38.90
C LYS A 6 14.92 -6.53 -38.85
N GLN A 7 15.21 -7.79 -39.14
CA GLN A 7 14.30 -8.89 -38.91
C GLN A 7 13.80 -8.72 -37.48
N LEU A 8 12.50 -8.55 -37.34
CA LEU A 8 11.82 -8.57 -36.05
C LEU A 8 12.03 -9.99 -35.53
N ILE A 9 13.14 -10.20 -34.81
CA ILE A 9 13.46 -11.46 -34.16
C ILE A 9 12.26 -11.74 -33.29
N LYS A 10 11.41 -12.70 -33.70
CA LYS A 10 10.27 -13.15 -32.89
C LYS A 10 10.87 -13.53 -31.55
N PRO A 11 10.62 -12.77 -30.47
CA PRO A 11 11.18 -13.10 -29.19
C PRO A 11 10.64 -14.49 -28.86
N GLY A 12 11.56 -15.43 -28.58
CA GLY A 12 11.14 -16.76 -28.15
C GLY A 12 10.24 -16.59 -26.93
N VAL A 13 9.22 -17.42 -26.77
CA VAL A 13 8.22 -17.31 -25.69
C VAL A 13 8.87 -17.09 -24.30
N LYS A 14 10.08 -17.63 -24.07
CA LYS A 14 10.90 -17.40 -22.86
C LYS A 14 11.34 -15.95 -22.64
N GLN A 15 11.69 -15.22 -23.70
CA GLN A 15 12.09 -13.81 -23.64
C GLN A 15 10.88 -12.93 -23.32
N GLU A 16 9.72 -13.21 -23.93
CA GLU A 16 8.48 -12.51 -23.59
C GLU A 16 8.09 -12.71 -22.13
N ILE A 17 8.09 -13.96 -21.64
CA ILE A 17 7.81 -14.25 -20.22
C ILE A 17 8.76 -13.49 -19.30
N LYS A 18 10.06 -13.43 -19.64
CA LYS A 18 11.06 -12.69 -18.86
C LYS A 18 10.80 -11.19 -18.86
N SER A 19 10.43 -10.61 -20.00
CA SER A 19 10.08 -9.18 -20.12
C SER A 19 8.82 -8.85 -19.32
N TRP A 20 7.76 -9.65 -19.43
CA TRP A 20 6.54 -9.50 -18.65
C TRP A 20 6.80 -9.63 -17.14
N ALA A 21 7.60 -10.62 -16.73
CA ALA A 21 7.99 -10.79 -15.33
C ALA A 21 8.78 -9.57 -14.81
N LEU A 22 9.68 -9.01 -15.60
CA LEU A 22 10.44 -7.81 -15.24
C LEU A 22 9.52 -6.59 -15.09
N ILE A 23 8.57 -6.40 -16.01
CA ILE A 23 7.58 -5.31 -15.93
C ILE A 23 6.73 -5.43 -14.67
N ILE A 24 6.23 -6.63 -14.37
CA ILE A 24 5.43 -6.88 -13.16
C ILE A 24 6.26 -6.61 -11.91
N LEU A 25 7.52 -7.04 -11.88
CA LEU A 25 8.42 -6.83 -10.74
C LEU A 25 8.70 -5.34 -10.50
N ILE A 26 8.96 -4.58 -11.57
CA ILE A 26 9.15 -3.13 -11.49
C ILE A 26 7.85 -2.44 -11.04
N ALA A 27 6.70 -2.83 -11.60
CA ALA A 27 5.40 -2.26 -11.23
C ALA A 27 5.05 -2.51 -9.76
N LEU A 28 5.32 -3.73 -9.27
CA LEU A 28 5.16 -4.08 -7.85
C LEU A 28 6.14 -3.29 -6.97
N GLY A 29 7.40 -3.16 -7.39
CA GLY A 29 8.42 -2.38 -6.66
C GLY A 29 8.04 -0.91 -6.52
N ILE A 30 7.56 -0.29 -7.61
CA ILE A 30 7.05 1.09 -7.59
C ILE A 30 5.84 1.18 -6.66
N LYS A 31 4.82 0.32 -6.83
CA LYS A 31 3.63 0.30 -5.97
C LYS A 31 3.95 0.12 -4.49
N GLN A 32 4.99 -0.65 -4.17
CA GLN A 32 5.45 -0.91 -2.81
C GLN A 32 6.19 0.27 -2.17
N THR A 33 6.95 1.02 -2.98
CA THR A 33 7.84 2.11 -2.54
C THR A 33 7.14 3.48 -2.56
N ILE A 34 5.94 3.57 -3.13
CA ILE A 34 5.18 4.81 -3.19
C ILE A 34 4.84 5.28 -1.76
N ILE A 35 5.31 6.50 -1.46
CA ILE A 35 4.75 7.34 -0.41
C ILE A 35 3.31 7.62 -0.83
N ALA A 36 2.35 7.02 -0.12
CA ALA A 36 0.95 7.18 -0.45
C ALA A 36 0.47 8.52 0.11
N SER A 37 -0.17 9.34 -0.73
CA SER A 37 -0.88 10.52 -0.29
C SER A 37 -2.29 10.14 0.13
N TYR A 38 -2.69 10.57 1.32
CA TYR A 38 -4.03 10.38 1.86
C TYR A 38 -4.63 11.74 2.17
N HIS A 39 -5.81 12.00 1.62
CA HIS A 39 -6.63 13.15 2.01
C HIS A 39 -7.45 12.77 3.24
N VAL A 40 -7.45 13.61 4.28
CA VAL A 40 -8.20 13.34 5.52
C VAL A 40 -9.54 14.06 5.50
N PRO A 41 -10.67 13.35 5.29
CA PRO A 41 -11.98 13.97 5.21
C PRO A 41 -12.67 14.17 6.56
N THR A 42 -12.11 13.61 7.65
CA THR A 42 -12.75 13.60 8.97
C THR A 42 -11.87 14.22 10.04
N GLY A 43 -12.47 15.00 10.93
CA GLY A 43 -11.81 15.66 12.05
C GLY A 43 -11.45 14.80 13.26
N SER A 44 -11.48 13.47 13.14
CA SER A 44 -11.21 12.58 14.28
C SER A 44 -9.80 12.75 14.88
N MET A 45 -8.88 13.38 14.16
CA MET A 45 -7.54 13.70 14.62
C MET A 45 -7.28 15.21 14.69
N GLU A 46 -8.31 16.07 14.81
CA GLU A 46 -8.18 17.54 14.76
C GLU A 46 -7.15 18.13 15.74
N ASN A 47 -6.90 17.47 16.87
CA ASN A 47 -5.83 17.86 17.80
C ASN A 47 -4.40 17.74 17.18
N THR A 48 -4.24 17.15 16.00
CA THR A 48 -2.95 16.93 15.34
C THR A 48 -3.02 17.13 13.82
N ILE A 49 -4.09 16.70 13.16
CA ILE A 49 -4.29 16.75 11.71
C ILE A 49 -5.66 17.37 11.46
N MET A 50 -5.70 18.48 10.72
CA MET A 50 -6.94 19.17 10.43
C MET A 50 -7.68 18.49 9.27
N THR A 51 -9.00 18.68 9.26
CA THR A 51 -9.83 18.23 8.14
C THR A 51 -9.41 18.96 6.86
N GLY A 52 -9.12 18.20 5.79
CA GLY A 52 -8.63 18.74 4.52
C GLY A 52 -7.11 18.64 4.31
N ASP A 53 -6.35 18.19 5.32
CA ASP A 53 -4.91 18.00 5.17
C ASP A 53 -4.56 16.79 4.28
N PHE A 54 -3.45 16.93 3.56
CA PHE A 54 -2.82 15.83 2.83
C PHE A 54 -1.70 15.21 3.66
N LEU A 55 -1.79 13.91 3.91
CA LEU A 55 -0.78 13.14 4.61
C LEU A 55 0.04 12.32 3.64
N PHE A 56 1.35 12.31 3.84
CA PHE A 56 2.27 11.43 3.14
C PHE A 56 2.67 10.26 4.05
N GLY A 57 2.16 9.07 3.73
CA GLY A 57 2.43 7.85 4.49
C GLY A 57 3.58 7.06 3.88
N ASN A 58 4.57 6.69 4.71
CA ASN A 58 5.61 5.75 4.31
C ASN A 58 5.19 4.31 4.67
N ASN A 59 4.68 3.59 3.68
CA ASN A 59 4.22 2.21 3.85
C ASN A 59 5.38 1.19 3.99
N PHE A 60 6.61 1.56 3.58
CA PHE A 60 7.76 0.65 3.58
C PHE A 60 8.22 0.28 4.99
N ILE A 61 8.16 1.23 5.93
CA ILE A 61 8.67 1.08 7.31
C ILE A 61 7.95 -0.04 8.07
N TYR A 62 6.62 -0.13 7.93
CA TYR A 62 5.77 -1.07 8.68
C TYR A 62 5.58 -2.43 8.00
N GLY A 63 6.34 -2.71 6.93
CA GLY A 63 6.20 -3.93 6.13
C GLY A 63 5.08 -3.77 5.12
N SER A 64 5.44 -3.21 3.97
CA SER A 64 4.47 -2.93 2.91
C SER A 64 3.86 -4.24 2.38
N ARG A 65 2.56 -4.21 2.10
CA ARG A 65 1.75 -5.37 1.72
C ARG A 65 1.50 -5.32 0.22
N THR A 66 1.74 -6.43 -0.48
CA THR A 66 1.42 -6.50 -1.90
C THR A 66 -0.10 -6.36 -2.11
N PRO A 67 -0.53 -5.85 -3.28
CA PRO A 67 -1.95 -5.76 -3.59
C PRO A 67 -2.63 -7.12 -3.39
N ASP A 68 -3.67 -7.14 -2.56
CA ASP A 68 -4.50 -8.30 -2.26
C ASP A 68 -5.69 -8.43 -3.23
N TRP A 69 -5.82 -7.47 -4.14
CA TRP A 69 -6.91 -7.39 -5.10
C TRP A 69 -6.41 -6.80 -6.42
N ILE A 70 -6.72 -7.49 -7.52
CA ILE A 70 -6.54 -6.97 -8.88
C ILE A 70 -7.89 -6.95 -9.58
N GLY A 71 -8.27 -5.78 -10.07
CA GLY A 71 -9.58 -5.58 -10.67
C GLY A 71 -9.68 -4.22 -11.34
N ILE A 72 -10.87 -3.92 -11.85
CA ILE A 72 -11.13 -2.66 -12.53
C ILE A 72 -11.32 -1.57 -11.45
N PRO A 73 -10.51 -0.50 -11.44
CA PRO A 73 -10.58 0.54 -10.42
C PRO A 73 -12.00 1.13 -10.37
N TYR A 74 -12.47 1.47 -9.16
CA TYR A 74 -13.82 1.98 -8.88
C TYR A 74 -14.98 0.99 -9.09
N THR A 75 -14.69 -0.26 -9.44
CA THR A 75 -15.68 -1.34 -9.42
C THR A 75 -15.30 -2.36 -8.35
N ARG A 76 -16.30 -2.98 -7.70
CA ARG A 76 -16.06 -4.08 -6.74
C ARG A 76 -15.72 -5.41 -7.42
N ILE A 77 -15.47 -5.40 -8.73
CA ILE A 77 -15.26 -6.58 -9.56
C ILE A 77 -13.75 -6.79 -9.71
N GLY A 78 -13.25 -7.88 -9.14
CA GLY A 78 -11.85 -8.26 -9.27
C GLY A 78 -11.55 -9.60 -8.62
N VAL A 79 -10.31 -10.04 -8.78
CA VAL A 79 -9.81 -11.31 -8.27
C VAL A 79 -8.93 -11.00 -7.06
N HIS A 80 -9.19 -11.71 -5.95
CA HIS A 80 -8.32 -11.67 -4.79
C HIS A 80 -7.10 -12.57 -5.01
N ILE A 81 -5.91 -12.01 -4.78
CA ILE A 81 -4.63 -12.70 -4.99
C ILE A 81 -4.02 -12.93 -3.60
N PRO A 82 -3.33 -14.05 -3.35
CA PRO A 82 -2.56 -14.23 -2.13
C PRO A 82 -1.58 -13.07 -1.96
N TRP A 83 -1.76 -12.32 -0.87
CA TRP A 83 -0.88 -11.20 -0.55
C TRP A 83 0.32 -11.68 0.25
N PHE A 84 1.47 -11.07 -0.02
CA PHE A 84 2.67 -11.25 0.77
C PHE A 84 2.98 -9.95 1.52
N ARG A 85 3.38 -10.06 2.79
CA ARG A 85 3.85 -8.93 3.58
C ARG A 85 5.36 -8.99 3.62
N LEU A 86 6.02 -7.93 3.17
CA LEU A 86 7.47 -7.81 3.32
C LEU A 86 7.85 -7.68 4.80
N PRO A 87 9.08 -8.09 5.19
CA PRO A 87 9.55 -7.90 6.54
C PRO A 87 9.42 -6.43 6.97
N SER A 88 8.83 -6.22 8.14
CA SER A 88 8.70 -4.90 8.77
C SER A 88 10.07 -4.47 9.30
N LEU A 89 10.50 -3.26 8.95
CA LEU A 89 11.72 -2.66 9.48
C LEU A 89 11.49 -2.09 10.89
N LYS A 90 10.29 -1.56 11.14
CA LYS A 90 9.85 -1.05 12.43
C LYS A 90 8.45 -1.59 12.75
N LYS A 91 8.22 -1.95 14.00
CA LYS A 91 6.86 -2.21 14.52
C LYS A 91 6.20 -0.88 14.92
N PRO A 92 4.87 -0.77 14.85
CA PRO A 92 4.16 0.41 15.36
C PRO A 92 4.46 0.59 16.85
N ALA A 93 4.86 1.80 17.21
CA ALA A 93 5.13 2.19 18.59
C ALA A 93 4.06 3.18 19.07
N GLN A 94 3.95 3.32 20.39
CA GLN A 94 3.08 4.32 21.00
C GLN A 94 3.41 5.73 20.48
N GLY A 95 2.38 6.47 20.12
CA GLY A 95 2.48 7.82 19.55
C GLY A 95 2.54 7.87 18.02
N ASP A 96 2.90 6.76 17.34
CA ASP A 96 2.98 6.72 15.87
C ASP A 96 1.60 6.97 15.23
N ILE A 97 1.55 7.81 14.19
CA ILE A 97 0.35 7.99 13.36
C ILE A 97 0.37 6.89 12.30
N VAL A 98 -0.65 6.04 12.31
CA VAL A 98 -0.75 4.87 11.46
C VAL A 98 -1.96 4.97 10.55
N ILE A 99 -1.77 4.53 9.30
CA ILE A 99 -2.81 4.45 8.29
C ILE A 99 -3.07 2.97 8.03
N PHE A 100 -4.31 2.52 8.20
CA PHE A 100 -4.68 1.13 8.02
C PHE A 100 -6.04 1.00 7.34
N LYS A 101 -6.27 -0.14 6.69
CA LYS A 101 -7.58 -0.48 6.11
C LYS A 101 -8.57 -0.74 7.25
N TYR A 102 -9.75 -0.15 7.18
CA TYR A 102 -10.79 -0.38 8.17
C TYR A 102 -11.19 -1.87 8.19
N PRO A 103 -11.23 -2.55 9.36
CA PRO A 103 -11.45 -4.01 9.40
C PRO A 103 -12.78 -4.48 8.81
N VAL A 104 -13.83 -3.66 8.88
CA VAL A 104 -15.16 -4.00 8.35
C VAL A 104 -15.27 -3.68 6.86
N ASP A 105 -14.66 -2.57 6.41
CA ASP A 105 -14.63 -2.18 5.00
C ASP A 105 -13.20 -1.90 4.53
N PRO A 106 -12.53 -2.87 3.87
CA PRO A 106 -11.15 -2.73 3.40
C PRO A 106 -10.94 -1.67 2.30
N TYR A 107 -12.02 -1.12 1.72
CA TYR A 107 -11.94 -0.04 0.74
C TYR A 107 -11.73 1.34 1.39
N VAL A 108 -11.88 1.43 2.72
CA VAL A 108 -11.72 2.67 3.47
C VAL A 108 -10.42 2.63 4.29
N HIS A 109 -9.63 3.70 4.19
CA HIS A 109 -8.42 3.89 4.98
C HIS A 109 -8.68 4.83 6.16
N TYR A 110 -8.28 4.41 7.35
CA TYR A 110 -8.35 5.21 8.58
C TYR A 110 -6.96 5.67 9.00
N VAL A 111 -6.89 6.91 9.45
CA VAL A 111 -5.71 7.51 10.06
C VAL A 111 -5.99 7.63 11.55
N LYS A 112 -5.16 7.01 12.38
CA LYS A 112 -5.28 7.07 13.85
C LYS A 112 -3.91 7.12 14.50
N ARG A 113 -3.86 7.60 15.75
CA ARG A 113 -2.67 7.52 16.60
C ARG A 113 -2.63 6.17 17.32
N CYS A 114 -1.48 5.50 17.29
CA CYS A 114 -1.22 4.30 18.06
C CYS A 114 -1.09 4.66 19.54
N VAL A 115 -2.06 4.26 20.36
CA VAL A 115 -2.03 4.50 21.82
C VAL A 115 -1.25 3.39 22.53
N ALA A 116 -1.34 2.16 22.03
CA ALA A 116 -0.63 1.01 22.57
C ALA A 116 -0.20 0.04 21.45
N ALA A 117 0.97 -0.55 21.64
CA ALA A 117 1.56 -1.57 20.78
C ALA A 117 1.34 -2.98 21.35
N SER A 118 1.74 -4.00 20.58
CA SER A 118 1.61 -5.39 20.98
C SER A 118 2.30 -5.66 22.33
N GLY A 119 1.56 -6.28 23.26
CA GLY A 119 2.05 -6.60 24.61
C GLY A 119 1.80 -5.53 25.67
N GLN A 120 1.23 -4.38 25.31
CA GLN A 120 0.84 -3.34 26.27
C GLN A 120 -0.63 -3.51 26.71
N THR A 121 -0.90 -3.18 27.97
CA THR A 121 -2.26 -3.09 28.52
C THR A 121 -2.74 -1.65 28.46
N ILE A 122 -3.99 -1.45 28.08
CA ILE A 122 -4.66 -0.15 28.03
C ILE A 122 -5.88 -0.18 28.94
N GLU A 123 -6.00 0.86 29.75
CA GLU A 123 -7.15 1.10 30.61
C GLU A 123 -7.79 2.43 30.21
N VAL A 124 -9.12 2.45 30.13
CA VAL A 124 -9.89 3.67 29.87
C VAL A 124 -10.61 4.02 31.16
N VAL A 125 -10.18 5.10 31.81
CA VAL A 125 -10.75 5.58 33.07
C VAL A 125 -11.59 6.83 32.78
N ASN A 126 -12.78 6.92 33.38
CA ASN A 126 -13.71 8.05 33.24
C ASN A 126 -14.02 8.41 31.78
N LYS A 127 -14.59 7.43 31.05
CA LYS A 127 -15.10 7.68 29.70
C LYS A 127 -16.44 8.43 29.80
N GLU A 128 -16.40 9.73 29.57
CA GLU A 128 -17.59 10.57 29.33
C GLU A 128 -18.08 10.48 27.89
#